data_AF-A0A157ZK90-F1
#
_entry.id   AF-A0A157ZK90-F1
#
_cell.length_a   1.000
_cell.length_b   1.000
_cell.length_c   1.000
_cell.angle_alpha   90.00
_cell.angle_beta   90.00
_cell.angle_gamma   90.00
#
_symmetry.space_group_name_H-M   'P 1'
#
loop_
_entity.id
_entity.type
_entity.pdbx_description
1 polymer ?
#
loop_
_entity_poly.entity_id
_entity_poly.type
_entity_poly.pdbx_seq_one_letter_code
_entity_poly.pdbx_strand_id
1 'polypeptide(L)'
;MTQQPAVSGELEKFLREHIGLWQKRLVAPADEIENDYGVTSDGADGFMVAFCERFNVNPGDYLFQRYFEMEGFRGPLFSSPTGC
;
A
#
# COMPACT_ATOMS: atom_id res chain seq x y z
N MET A 1 -7.82 8.82 22.77
CA MET A 1 -6.69 8.19 22.06
C MET A 1 -7.15 6.80 21.66
N THR A 2 -7.56 6.63 20.40
CA THR A 2 -7.94 5.30 19.88
C THR A 2 -6.67 4.51 19.67
N GLN A 3 -6.49 3.40 20.40
CA GLN A 3 -5.41 2.45 20.12
C GLN A 3 -5.58 1.97 18.67
N GLN A 4 -4.58 2.21 17.81
CA GLN A 4 -4.54 1.59 16.51
C GLN A 4 -4.41 0.07 16.71
N PRO A 5 -5.24 -0.74 16.03
CA PRO A 5 -5.15 -2.19 16.14
C PRO A 5 -3.78 -2.66 15.64
N ALA A 6 -3.26 -3.72 16.25
CA ALA A 6 -2.02 -4.35 15.83
C ALA A 6 -2.13 -4.82 14.37
N VAL A 7 -1.00 -4.77 13.65
CA VAL A 7 -0.87 -5.30 12.29
C VAL A 7 -1.25 -6.79 12.31
N SER A 8 -2.10 -7.23 11.38
CA SER A 8 -2.45 -8.64 11.29
C SER A 8 -1.24 -9.47 10.86
N GLY A 9 -1.10 -10.70 11.37
CA GLY A 9 0.01 -11.58 10.98
C GLY A 9 0.05 -11.88 9.48
N GLU A 10 -1.09 -11.79 8.79
CA GLU A 10 -1.18 -11.93 7.35
C GLU A 10 -0.64 -10.71 6.60
N LEU A 11 -0.96 -9.50 7.05
CA LEU A 11 -0.39 -8.26 6.50
C LEU A 11 1.12 -8.21 6.71
N GLU A 12 1.59 -8.58 7.90
CA GLU A 12 3.03 -8.63 8.17
C GLU A 12 3.75 -9.63 7.24
N LYS A 13 3.17 -10.82 7.02
CA LYS A 13 3.71 -11.80 6.10
C LYS A 13 3.77 -11.26 4.66
N PHE A 14 2.70 -10.61 4.20
CA PHE A 14 2.65 -10.00 2.86
C PHE A 14 3.77 -8.96 2.67
N LEU A 15 3.94 -8.05 3.65
CA LEU A 15 4.97 -7.01 3.60
C LEU A 15 6.39 -7.60 3.58
N ARG A 16 6.63 -8.68 4.34
CA ARG A 16 7.92 -9.39 4.35
C ARG A 16 8.24 -10.05 3.00
N GLU A 17 7.23 -10.61 2.35
CA GLU A 17 7.38 -11.26 1.04
C GLU A 17 7.60 -10.25 -0.08
N HIS A 18 6.86 -9.14 -0.09
CA HIS A 18 6.83 -8.21 -1.23
C HIS A 18 7.81 -7.04 -1.11
N ILE A 19 8.20 -6.65 0.11
CA ILE A 19 9.13 -5.54 0.35
C ILE A 19 10.50 -6.05 0.83
N GLY A 20 10.65 -7.36 1.08
CA GLY A 20 11.92 -7.93 1.54
C GLY A 20 12.31 -7.48 2.95
N LEU A 21 11.32 -7.23 3.83
CA LEU A 21 11.58 -6.77 5.19
C LEU A 21 12.39 -7.82 5.98
N TRP A 22 13.45 -7.34 6.63
CA TRP A 22 14.24 -8.16 7.55
C TRP A 22 13.38 -8.73 8.68
N GLN A 23 13.56 -10.01 9.00
CA GLN A 23 12.76 -10.74 10.00
C GLN A 23 12.70 -10.08 11.38
N LYS A 24 13.69 -9.26 11.74
CA LYS A 24 13.78 -8.58 13.03
C LYS A 24 13.13 -7.19 13.05
N ARG A 25 12.76 -6.64 11.88
CA ARG A 25 12.08 -5.35 11.81
C ARG A 25 10.61 -5.55 12.20
N LEU A 26 10.14 -4.76 13.17
CA LEU A 26 8.73 -4.68 13.54
C LEU A 26 8.01 -3.81 12.52
N VAL A 27 6.79 -4.22 12.15
CA VAL A 27 5.87 -3.45 11.30
C VAL A 27 4.87 -2.78 12.24
N ALA A 28 4.81 -1.45 12.23
CA ALA A 28 3.83 -0.70 13.02
C ALA A 28 2.68 -0.19 12.14
N PRO A 29 1.45 -0.04 12.69
CA PRO A 29 0.33 0.55 11.94
C PRO A 29 0.53 2.00 11.53
N ALA A 30 1.55 2.67 12.07
CA ALA A 30 1.93 4.03 11.75
C ALA A 30 3.05 4.10 10.70
N ASP A 31 3.62 2.96 10.30
CA ASP A 31 4.67 2.93 9.27
C ASP A 31 4.07 3.31 7.90
N GLU A 32 4.81 4.11 7.15
CA GLU A 32 4.45 4.54 5.81
C GLU A 32 5.21 3.73 4.76
N ILE A 33 4.49 3.13 3.82
CA ILE A 33 5.07 2.21 2.83
C ILE A 33 6.16 2.86 1.98
N GLU A 34 5.99 4.14 1.65
CA GLU A 34 6.97 4.96 0.95
C GLU A 34 8.16 5.34 1.85
N ASN A 35 7.91 6.05 2.95
CA ASN A 35 8.97 6.64 3.76
C ASN A 35 9.75 5.62 4.60
N ASP A 36 9.07 4.60 5.12
CA ASP A 36 9.68 3.60 6.00
C ASP A 36 10.18 2.38 5.23
N TYR A 37 9.55 2.02 4.11
CA TYR A 37 9.91 0.81 3.34
C TYR A 37 10.48 1.09 1.95
N GLY A 38 10.50 2.34 1.49
CA GLY A 38 11.12 2.72 0.22
C GLY A 38 10.36 2.20 -1.01
N VAL A 39 9.08 1.85 -0.87
CA VAL A 39 8.26 1.42 -2.00
C VAL A 39 7.71 2.67 -2.68
N THR A 40 8.31 3.03 -3.82
CA THR A 40 7.99 4.25 -4.58
C THR A 40 7.73 3.94 -6.04
N SER A 41 7.02 4.84 -6.74
CA SER A 41 6.89 4.86 -8.21
C SER A 41 6.43 3.50 -8.78
N ASP A 42 7.16 2.93 -9.74
CA ASP A 42 6.87 1.65 -10.41
C ASP A 42 6.72 0.46 -9.44
N GLY A 43 7.45 0.46 -8.33
CA GLY A 43 7.32 -0.56 -7.29
C GLY A 43 5.99 -0.49 -6.53
N ALA A 44 5.38 0.70 -6.44
CA ALA A 44 4.13 0.90 -5.70
C ALA A 44 2.92 0.33 -6.45
N ASP A 45 2.86 0.47 -7.77
CA ASP A 45 1.76 -0.08 -8.58
C ASP A 45 1.71 -1.61 -8.48
N GLY A 46 2.85 -2.28 -8.67
CA GLY A 46 2.93 -3.74 -8.55
C GLY A 46 2.61 -4.23 -7.13
N PHE A 47 3.07 -3.49 -6.12
CA PHE A 47 2.75 -3.77 -4.71
C PHE A 47 1.23 -3.66 -4.44
N MET A 48 0.58 -2.62 -4.95
CA MET A 48 -0.86 -2.39 -4.74
C MET A 48 -1.72 -3.41 -5.47
N VAL A 49 -1.34 -3.83 -6.68
CA VAL A 49 -2.01 -4.95 -7.38
C VAL A 49 -1.93 -6.23 -6.54
N ALA A 50 -0.73 -6.60 -6.10
CA ALA A 50 -0.53 -7.80 -5.28
C ALA A 50 -1.28 -7.72 -3.93
N PHE A 51 -1.35 -6.54 -3.33
CA PHE A 51 -2.12 -6.30 -2.11
C PHE A 51 -3.61 -6.54 -2.35
N CYS A 52 -4.18 -5.93 -3.40
CA CYS A 52 -5.60 -6.09 -3.71
C CYS A 52 -5.97 -7.53 -4.05
N GLU A 53 -5.13 -8.25 -4.79
CA GLU A 53 -5.31 -9.68 -5.07
C GLU A 53 -5.26 -10.54 -3.79
N ARG A 54 -4.29 -10.27 -2.90
CA ARG A 54 -4.07 -11.07 -1.69
C ARG A 54 -5.19 -10.91 -0.67
N PHE A 55 -5.70 -9.68 -0.52
CA PHE A 55 -6.70 -9.32 0.49
C PHE A 55 -8.12 -9.17 -0.09
N ASN A 56 -8.30 -9.47 -1.38
CA ASN A 56 -9.57 -9.35 -2.09
C ASN A 56 -10.19 -7.95 -1.95
N VAL A 57 -9.36 -6.92 -2.10
CA VAL A 57 -9.75 -5.51 -2.04
C VAL A 57 -10.22 -5.06 -3.41
N ASN A 58 -11.46 -4.61 -3.50
CA ASN A 58 -12.12 -4.19 -4.72
C ASN A 58 -12.19 -2.66 -4.82
N PRO A 59 -12.39 -2.12 -6.04
CA PRO A 59 -12.73 -0.71 -6.21
C PRO A 59 -13.89 -0.31 -5.31
N GLY A 60 -13.67 0.71 -4.46
CA GLY A 60 -14.65 1.20 -3.49
C GLY A 60 -14.48 0.68 -2.05
N ASP A 61 -13.67 -0.37 -1.83
CA ASP A 61 -13.33 -0.83 -0.48
C ASP A 61 -12.40 0.15 0.25
N TYR A 62 -11.69 0.97 -0.52
CA TYR A 62 -10.92 2.10 -0.01
C TYR A 62 -10.99 3.31 -0.94
N LEU A 63 -10.77 4.49 -0.37
CA LEU A 63 -10.66 5.74 -1.11
C LEU A 63 -9.19 5.96 -1.45
N PHE A 64 -8.78 5.65 -2.69
CA PHE A 64 -7.40 5.78 -3.16
C PHE A 64 -6.78 7.15 -2.82
N GLN A 65 -7.50 8.23 -3.15
CA GLN A 65 -7.08 9.62 -2.93
C GLN A 65 -6.85 10.01 -1.46
N ARG A 66 -7.32 9.18 -0.51
CA ARG A 66 -7.11 9.44 0.92
C ARG A 66 -5.75 8.94 1.41
N TYR A 67 -5.20 7.93 0.76
CA TYR A 67 -4.02 7.19 1.23
C TYR A 67 -2.85 7.26 0.25
N PHE A 68 -3.09 7.64 -0.99
CA PHE A 68 -2.08 7.75 -2.03
C PHE A 68 -2.15 9.11 -2.71
N GLU A 69 -1.01 9.77 -2.80
CA GLU A 69 -0.83 10.94 -3.65
C GLU A 69 -0.47 10.47 -5.06
N MET A 70 -1.31 10.75 -6.06
CA MET A 70 -0.95 10.44 -7.45
C MET A 70 0.10 11.43 -7.95
N GLU A 71 1.34 10.95 -8.14
CA GLU A 71 2.33 11.70 -8.90
C GLU A 71 1.82 11.92 -10.35
N GLY A 72 1.84 13.17 -10.82
CA GLY A 72 1.61 13.48 -12.24
C GLY A 72 0.16 13.79 -12.67
N PHE A 73 -0.81 13.97 -11.77
CA PHE A 73 -2.20 14.27 -12.14
C PHE A 73 -2.43 15.73 -12.62
N ARG A 74 -1.72 16.17 -13.66
CA ARG A 74 -1.98 17.44 -14.37
C ARG A 74 -1.92 17.25 -15.89
N GLY A 75 -2.92 16.57 -16.46
CA GLY A 75 -3.09 16.49 -17.92
C GLY A 75 -4.50 16.04 -18.30
N PRO A 76 -5.14 16.65 -19.32
CA PRO A 76 -6.56 16.44 -19.64
C PRO A 76 -6.89 15.11 -20.35
N LEU A 77 -5.96 14.15 -20.40
CA LEU A 77 -6.06 12.96 -21.25
C LEU A 77 -5.87 11.61 -20.55
N PHE A 78 -5.69 11.59 -19.22
CA PHE A 78 -5.52 10.33 -18.51
C PHE A 78 -6.85 9.83 -17.97
N SER A 79 -7.40 8.83 -18.66
CA SER A 79 -8.36 7.89 -18.08
C SER A 79 -7.77 7.36 -16.78
N SER A 80 -8.54 7.43 -15.69
CA SER A 80 -8.12 7.03 -14.34
C SER A 80 -7.32 5.72 -14.35
N PRO A 81 -6.20 5.63 -13.61
CA PRO A 81 -5.61 4.32 -13.38
C PRO A 81 -6.61 3.54 -12.53
N THR A 82 -7.17 2.49 -13.11
CA THR A 82 -7.85 1.41 -12.40
C THR A 82 -6.81 0.70 -11.54
N GLY A 83 -6.42 1.32 -10.44
CA GLY A 83 -5.65 0.71 -9.36
C GLY A 83 -6.61 0.30 -8.26
N CYS A 84 -7.11 -0.93 -8.41
CA CYS A 84 -8.30 -1.51 -7.76
C CYS A 84 -9.58 -0.71 -8.15
#